data_AF-A0AAE0AIR8-F1
#
_entry.id   AF-A0AAE0AIR8-F1
#
_cell.length_a   1.000
_cell.length_b   1.000
_cell.length_c   1.000
_cell.angle_alpha   90.00
_cell.angle_beta   90.00
_cell.angle_gamma   90.00
#
_symmetry.space_group_name_H-M   'P 1'
#
loop_
_entity.id
_entity.type
_entity.pdbx_description
1 polymer ?
#
loop_
_entity_poly.entity_id
_entity_poly.type
_entity_poly.pdbx_seq_one_letter_code
_entity_poly.pdbx_strand_id
1 'polypeptide(L)'
;MDSGKPIASICLGHQILSAAGVLKRKKCTAYPTVKLNVVLSGATWLEPDPIDRCFTHGNLVNGAAWQGHPEFISLFMALLGISVVF
;
A
#
# COMPACT_ATOMS: atom_id res chain seq x y z
N MET A 1 10.50 -1.36 9.47
CA MET A 1 9.04 -1.66 9.52
C MET A 1 8.72 -2.48 10.78
N ASP A 2 9.49 -2.25 11.84
CA ASP A 2 9.95 -3.35 12.69
C ASP A 2 9.07 -3.54 13.93
N SER A 3 8.32 -2.51 14.30
CA SER A 3 7.29 -2.56 15.33
C SER A 3 6.00 -3.24 14.87
N GLY A 4 5.88 -3.63 13.59
CA GLY A 4 4.68 -4.23 13.03
C GLY A 4 3.45 -3.32 12.99
N LYS A 5 3.59 -2.04 13.33
CA LYS A 5 2.47 -1.07 13.30
C LYS A 5 1.90 -0.94 11.89
N PRO A 6 0.58 -0.77 11.73
CA PRO A 6 -0.03 -0.51 10.43
C PRO A 6 0.59 0.71 9.74
N ILE A 7 0.89 0.56 8.44
CA ILE A 7 1.35 1.63 7.56
C ILE A 7 0.43 1.62 6.34
N ALA A 8 -0.07 2.79 5.97
CA ALA A 8 -0.84 2.98 4.75
C ALA A 8 -0.11 3.97 3.83
N SER A 9 0.13 3.60 2.58
CA SER A 9 0.78 4.46 1.58
C SER A 9 0.02 4.42 0.27
N ILE A 10 -0.11 5.56 -0.40
CA ILE A 10 -0.91 5.67 -1.61
C ILE A 10 -0.18 6.52 -2.65
N CYS A 11 -0.44 6.25 -3.92
CA CYS A 11 0.08 7.02 -5.05
C CYS A 11 1.63 7.10 -5.02
N LEU A 12 2.20 8.31 -4.96
CA LEU A 12 3.64 8.56 -4.91
C LEU A 12 4.27 8.29 -3.53
N GLY A 13 3.47 8.08 -2.47
CA GLY A 13 3.99 7.83 -1.12
C GLY A 13 4.93 6.62 -1.02
N HIS A 14 4.79 5.65 -1.94
CA HIS A 14 5.66 4.48 -2.02
C HIS A 14 7.12 4.82 -2.37
N GLN A 15 7.41 6.00 -2.92
CA GLN A 15 8.79 6.44 -3.15
C GLN A 15 9.56 6.55 -1.83
N ILE A 16 8.92 7.03 -0.75
CA ILE A 16 9.52 7.10 0.59
C ILE A 16 9.81 5.69 1.10
N LEU A 17 8.83 4.78 0.99
CA LEU A 17 8.99 3.39 1.44
C LEU A 17 10.08 2.64 0.65
N SER A 18 10.18 2.92 -0.66
CA SER A 18 11.20 2.37 -1.54
C SER A 18 12.59 2.86 -1.11
N ALA A 19 12.75 4.17 -0.91
CA ALA A 19 14.01 4.78 -0.48
C ALA A 19 14.45 4.32 0.92
N ALA A 20 13.50 4.07 1.82
CA ALA A 20 13.76 3.52 3.15
C ALA A 20 14.12 2.01 3.14
N GLY A 21 14.05 1.33 1.99
CA GLY A 21 14.37 -0.09 1.86
C GLY A 21 13.37 -1.03 2.54
N VAL A 22 12.21 -0.53 3.00
CA VAL A 22 11.23 -1.31 3.77
C VAL A 22 10.29 -2.15 2.90
N LEU A 23 10.35 -1.98 1.58
CA LEU A 23 9.53 -2.73 0.62
C LEU A 23 10.13 -4.09 0.21
N LYS A 24 11.38 -4.40 0.57
CA LYS A 24 12.05 -5.65 0.17
C LYS A 24 11.21 -6.89 0.55
N ARG A 25 10.91 -7.74 -0.44
CA ARG A 25 10.06 -8.95 -0.33
C ARG A 25 8.59 -8.69 0.04
N LYS A 26 8.12 -7.44 -0.02
CA LYS A 26 6.70 -7.11 0.14
C LYS A 26 5.97 -7.26 -1.20
N LYS A 27 4.65 -7.46 -1.14
CA LYS A 27 3.76 -7.32 -2.32
C LYS A 27 2.98 -6.02 -2.16
N CYS A 28 3.07 -5.11 -3.13
CA CYS A 28 2.34 -3.85 -3.08
C CYS A 28 2.08 -3.27 -4.47
N THR A 29 1.06 -2.43 -4.55
CA THR A 29 0.80 -1.51 -5.65
C THR A 29 1.24 -0.09 -5.30
N ALA A 30 1.21 0.81 -6.28
CA ALA A 30 1.42 2.25 -6.12
C ALA A 30 0.81 2.95 -7.35
N TYR A 31 0.99 4.26 -7.50
CA TYR A 31 0.66 4.90 -8.77
C TYR A 31 1.48 4.25 -9.90
N PRO A 32 0.94 4.00 -11.12
CA PRO A 32 1.63 3.23 -12.16
C PRO A 32 3.05 3.73 -12.50
N THR A 33 3.30 5.03 -12.46
CA THR A 33 4.66 5.58 -12.75
C THR A 33 5.69 5.25 -11.65
N VAL A 34 5.24 4.83 -10.47
CA VAL A 34 6.07 4.43 -9.31
C VAL A 34 6.41 2.93 -9.35
N LYS A 35 5.86 2.17 -10.31
CA LYS A 35 6.18 0.74 -10.50
C LYS A 35 7.69 0.49 -10.52
N LEU A 36 8.46 1.38 -11.17
CA LEU A 36 9.92 1.31 -11.19
C LEU A 36 10.53 1.35 -9.79
N ASN A 37 10.11 2.28 -8.93
CA ASN A 37 10.60 2.39 -7.55
C ASN A 37 10.28 1.13 -6.74
N VAL A 38 9.05 0.61 -6.89
CA VAL A 38 8.59 -0.61 -6.20
C VAL A 38 9.45 -1.80 -6.61
N VAL A 39 9.63 -2.04 -7.91
CA VAL A 39 10.42 -3.18 -8.41
C VAL A 39 11.89 -3.06 -8.01
N LEU A 40 12.51 -1.87 -8.14
CA LEU A 40 13.91 -1.64 -7.76
C LEU A 40 14.14 -1.80 -6.24
N SER A 41 13.12 -1.57 -5.41
CA SER A 41 13.19 -1.82 -3.96
C SER A 41 13.17 -3.31 -3.57
N GLY A 42 12.95 -4.21 -4.54
CA GLY A 42 12.83 -5.65 -4.33
C GLY A 42 11.45 -6.10 -3.85
N ALA A 43 10.41 -5.28 -4.07
CA ALA A 43 9.01 -5.68 -3.88
C ALA A 43 8.45 -6.36 -5.14
N THR A 44 7.39 -7.15 -4.94
CA THR A 44 6.56 -7.68 -6.02
C THR A 44 5.45 -6.68 -6.33
N TRP A 45 5.42 -6.21 -7.57
CA TRP A 45 4.38 -5.31 -8.06
C TRP A 45 3.02 -6.01 -8.16
N LEU A 46 1.99 -5.37 -7.62
CA LEU A 46 0.60 -5.74 -7.84
C LEU A 46 -0.03 -4.71 -8.78
N GLU A 47 -0.53 -5.17 -9.92
CA GLU A 47 -1.14 -4.29 -10.92
C GLU A 47 -2.44 -3.68 -10.34
N PRO A 48 -2.57 -2.34 -10.29
CA PRO A 48 -3.77 -1.67 -9.81
C PRO A 48 -4.81 -1.59 -10.93
N ASP A 49 -5.38 -2.74 -11.24
CA ASP A 49 -6.48 -2.89 -12.20
C ASP A 49 -7.68 -3.55 -11.50
N PRO A 50 -8.81 -2.82 -11.32
CA PRO A 50 -9.00 -1.39 -11.62
C PRO A 50 -8.19 -0.45 -10.71
N ILE A 51 -8.07 0.83 -11.09
CA ILE A 51 -7.17 1.82 -10.42
C ILE A 51 -7.57 2.15 -8.97
N ASP A 52 -8.81 1.90 -8.60
CA ASP A 52 -9.35 2.05 -7.24
C ASP A 52 -9.01 0.87 -6.33
N ARG A 53 -8.50 -0.24 -6.88
CA ARG A 53 -8.12 -1.43 -6.13
C ARG A 53 -6.94 -1.16 -5.21
N CYS A 54 -7.08 -1.60 -3.96
CA CYS A 54 -6.05 -1.54 -2.93
C CYS A 54 -5.66 -2.95 -2.44
N PHE A 55 -4.51 -3.05 -1.77
CA PHE A 55 -4.03 -4.33 -1.25
C PHE A 55 -3.46 -4.18 0.15
N THR A 56 -3.50 -5.27 0.91
CA THR A 56 -2.82 -5.39 2.21
C THR A 56 -1.79 -6.52 2.15
N HIS A 57 -0.57 -6.25 2.58
CA HIS A 57 0.48 -7.24 2.78
C HIS A 57 1.08 -7.12 4.18
N GLY A 58 0.64 -8.00 5.10
CA GLY A 58 0.98 -7.88 6.52
C GLY A 58 0.46 -6.56 7.08
N ASN A 59 1.36 -5.73 7.60
CA ASN A 59 1.04 -4.42 8.17
C ASN A 59 1.02 -3.26 7.14
N LEU A 60 1.20 -3.53 5.84
CA LEU A 60 1.21 -2.50 4.80
C LEU A 60 -0.07 -2.51 3.99
N VAL A 61 -0.86 -1.44 4.07
CA VAL A 61 -1.94 -1.11 3.13
C VAL A 61 -1.38 -0.22 2.03
N ASN A 62 -1.73 -0.53 0.79
CA ASN A 62 -1.24 0.18 -0.38
C ASN A 62 -2.36 0.41 -1.41
N GLY A 63 -2.34 1.59 -2.03
CA GLY A 63 -3.28 1.98 -3.09
C GLY A 63 -2.60 2.77 -4.20
N ALA A 64 -3.20 2.78 -5.38
CA ALA A 64 -2.61 3.40 -6.56
C ALA A 64 -2.97 4.87 -6.74
N ALA A 65 -4.24 5.23 -6.58
CA ALA A 65 -4.72 6.61 -6.75
C ALA A 65 -5.92 6.90 -5.84
N TRP A 66 -6.35 8.15 -5.82
CA TRP A 66 -7.38 8.66 -4.90
C TRP A 66 -8.75 8.01 -5.07
N GLN A 67 -9.04 7.42 -6.23
CA GLN A 67 -10.24 6.63 -6.49
C GLN A 67 -10.36 5.46 -5.51
N GLY A 68 -9.23 4.92 -5.05
CA GLY A 68 -9.19 3.82 -4.09
C GLY A 68 -9.35 4.23 -2.63
N HIS A 69 -9.62 5.51 -2.30
CA HIS A 69 -9.80 5.96 -0.92
C HIS A 69 -10.79 5.12 -0.10
N PRO A 70 -11.97 4.71 -0.62
CA PRO A 70 -12.89 3.88 0.15
C PRO A 70 -12.27 2.55 0.60
N GLU A 71 -11.64 1.82 -0.32
CA GLU A 71 -11.00 0.53 0.01
C GLU A 71 -9.72 0.75 0.85
N PHE A 72 -8.89 1.74 0.48
CA PHE A 72 -7.67 2.10 1.20
C PHE A 72 -7.92 2.39 2.68
N ILE A 73 -8.92 3.23 2.98
CA ILE A 73 -9.29 3.58 4.36
C ILE A 73 -9.91 2.37 5.06
N SER A 74 -10.78 1.62 4.39
CA SER A 74 -11.40 0.40 4.96
C SER A 74 -10.35 -0.64 5.36
N LEU A 75 -9.37 -0.91 4.51
CA LEU A 75 -8.28 -1.85 4.80
C LEU A 75 -7.39 -1.36 5.95
N PHE A 76 -7.15 -0.05 6.04
CA PHE A 76 -6.37 0.52 7.14
C PHE A 76 -7.13 0.49 8.47
N MET A 77 -8.43 0.79 8.45
CA MET A 77 -9.33 0.62 9.60
C MET A 77 -9.31 -0.82 10.10
N ALA A 78 -9.35 -1.81 9.19
CA ALA A 78 -9.27 -3.22 9.55
C ALA A 78 -7.97 -3.57 10.28
N LEU A 79 -6.82 -3.04 9.83
CA LEU A 79 -5.53 -3.23 10.54
C LEU A 79 -5.48 -2.55 11.91
N LEU A 80 -6.30 -1.52 12.13
CA LEU A 80 -6.42 -0.81 13.42
C LEU A 80 -7.51 -1.38 14.33
N GLY A 81 -8.27 -2.38 13.89
CA GLY A 81 -9.41 -2.94 14.63
C GLY A 81 -10.61 -2.00 14.71
N ILE A 82 -10.73 -1.06 13.77
CA ILE A 82 -11.86 -0.11 13.70
C ILE A 82 -12.99 -0.74 12.88
N SER A 83 -14.21 -0.68 13.43
CA SER A 83 -15.44 -1.12 12.75
C SER A 83 -16.53 -0.05 12.87
N VAL A 84 -17.45 -0.04 11.92
CA VAL A 84 -18.65 0.81 11.92
C VAL A 84 -19.86 -0.12 11.98
N VAL A 85 -20.74 0.09 12.96
CA VAL A 85 -21.97 -0.67 13.17
C VAL A 85 -23.14 0.31 13.12
N PHE A 86 -24.23 -0.11 12.48
CA PHE A 86 -25.47 0.67 12.33
C PHE A 86 -26.57 0.11 13.22
#